data_AF-A0A944ZWZ2-F1
#
_entry.id   AF-A0A944ZWZ2-F1
#
_cell.length_a   1.000
_cell.length_b   1.000
_cell.length_c   1.000
_cell.angle_alpha   90.00
_cell.angle_beta   90.00
_cell.angle_gamma   90.00
#
_symmetry.space_group_name_H-M   'P 1'
#
loop_
_entity.id
_entity.type
_entity.pdbx_description
1 polymer ?
#
loop_
_entity_poly.entity_id
_entity_poly.type
_entity_poly.pdbx_seq_one_letter_code
_entity_poly.pdbx_strand_id
1 'polypeptide(L)'
;MKKTIGLTLIVFAVSFLTSCASNGLVLPKTIPGTIKTYTVNQEGTVEILGQDIKTKPMHWLYVQCDHWSGCYMRCQGEINSCKKVVKDSGLQLDYVVSGR
;
A
#
# COMPACT_ATOMS: atom_id res chain seq x y z
N MET A 1 -13.31 7.21 42.87
CA MET A 1 -13.65 7.90 41.60
C MET A 1 -12.41 8.39 40.83
N LYS A 2 -11.49 9.16 41.44
CA LYS A 2 -10.26 9.66 40.75
C LYS A 2 -9.35 8.56 40.17
N LYS A 3 -9.19 7.43 40.88
CA LYS A 3 -8.41 6.26 40.42
C LYS A 3 -9.04 5.54 39.22
N THR A 4 -10.36 5.44 39.20
CA THR A 4 -11.12 4.77 38.12
C THR A 4 -11.06 5.58 36.82
N ILE A 5 -11.21 6.90 36.90
CA ILE A 5 -11.10 7.81 35.75
C ILE A 5 -9.69 7.79 35.15
N GLY A 6 -8.65 7.75 36.00
CA GLY A 6 -7.27 7.62 35.54
C GLY A 6 -7.01 6.29 34.82
N LEU A 7 -7.55 5.19 35.34
CA LEU A 7 -7.42 3.87 34.72
C LEU A 7 -8.10 3.82 33.33
N THR A 8 -9.30 4.40 33.19
CA THR A 8 -10.03 4.44 31.91
C THR A 8 -9.29 5.28 30.87
N LEU A 9 -8.71 6.43 31.25
CA LEU A 9 -7.91 7.26 30.35
C LEU A 9 -6.63 6.56 29.88
N ILE A 10 -5.98 5.80 30.76
CA ILE A 10 -4.78 5.02 30.40
C ILE A 10 -5.14 3.91 29.41
N VAL A 11 -6.23 3.17 29.64
CA VAL A 11 -6.68 2.12 28.71
C VAL A 11 -7.04 2.72 27.35
N PHE A 12 -7.73 3.87 27.32
CA PHE A 12 -8.03 4.57 26.07
C PHE A 12 -6.74 4.97 25.34
N ALA A 13 -5.79 5.63 26.01
CA ALA A 13 -4.51 6.04 25.41
C ALA A 13 -3.71 4.85 24.83
N VAL A 14 -3.65 3.72 25.54
CA VAL A 14 -2.98 2.50 25.05
C VAL A 14 -3.68 1.94 23.81
N SER A 15 -5.01 2.02 23.73
CA SER A 15 -5.80 1.56 22.58
C SER A 15 -5.57 2.41 21.33
N PHE A 16 -5.36 3.72 21.48
CA PHE A 16 -5.03 4.59 20.35
C PHE A 16 -3.59 4.38 19.85
N LEU A 17 -2.65 4.08 20.75
CA LEU A 17 -1.26 3.82 20.39
C LEU A 17 -1.09 2.53 19.57
N THR A 18 -1.93 1.50 19.79
CA THR A 18 -1.88 0.25 19.02
C THR A 18 -2.58 0.32 17.66
N SER A 19 -3.39 1.36 17.39
CA SER A 19 -4.13 1.50 16.13
C SER A 19 -3.27 1.87 14.92
N CYS A 20 -2.03 2.33 15.11
CA CYS A 20 -1.14 2.75 14.02
C CYS A 20 -0.50 1.60 13.22
N ALA A 21 -0.73 0.34 13.61
CA ALA A 21 0.04 -0.80 13.10
C ALA A 21 -0.58 -1.55 11.91
N SER A 22 -1.76 -1.16 11.41
CA SER A 22 -2.41 -1.87 10.29
C SER A 22 -2.64 -0.94 9.11
N ASN A 23 -1.59 -0.67 8.32
CA ASN A 23 -1.83 -0.21 6.96
C ASN A 23 -2.04 -1.46 6.10
N GLY A 24 -3.16 -1.54 5.39
CA GLY A 24 -3.42 -2.65 4.48
C GLY A 24 -2.39 -2.65 3.34
N LEU A 25 -1.74 -3.79 3.11
CA LEU A 25 -0.90 -3.97 1.92
C LEU A 25 -1.77 -4.62 0.84
N VAL A 26 -1.83 -4.02 -0.35
CA VAL A 26 -2.68 -4.53 -1.44
C VAL A 26 -1.84 -4.92 -2.63
N LEU A 27 -2.17 -6.08 -3.20
CA LEU A 27 -1.59 -6.60 -4.43
C LEU A 27 -2.55 -6.41 -5.60
N PRO A 28 -2.02 -6.14 -6.81
CA PRO A 28 -2.84 -5.99 -8.00
C PRO A 28 -3.53 -7.31 -8.36
N LYS A 29 -4.83 -7.26 -8.66
CA LYS A 29 -5.58 -8.42 -9.15
C LYS A 29 -5.09 -8.78 -10.54
N THR A 30 -4.60 -10.01 -10.71
CA THR A 30 -4.18 -10.47 -12.03
C THR A 30 -5.41 -10.84 -12.85
N ILE A 31 -5.64 -10.15 -13.99
CA ILE A 31 -6.72 -10.50 -14.90
C ILE A 31 -6.24 -11.64 -15.82
N PRO A 32 -6.86 -12.84 -15.77
CA PRO A 32 -6.47 -13.95 -16.64
C PRO A 32 -6.63 -13.56 -18.12
N GLY A 33 -5.60 -13.83 -18.92
CA GLY A 33 -5.57 -13.51 -20.36
C GLY A 33 -4.90 -12.18 -20.75
N THR A 34 -4.50 -11.35 -19.78
CA THR A 34 -3.77 -10.09 -20.06
C THR A 34 -2.27 -10.34 -20.11
N ILE A 35 -1.57 -9.71 -21.07
CA ILE A 35 -0.11 -9.69 -21.11
C ILE A 35 0.39 -9.10 -19.80
N LYS A 36 1.12 -9.89 -19.00
CA LYS A 36 1.68 -9.39 -17.75
C LYS A 36 2.70 -8.31 -18.05
N THR A 37 2.44 -7.09 -17.59
CA THR A 37 3.35 -5.93 -17.67
C THR A 37 4.18 -5.76 -16.39
N TYR A 38 3.93 -6.59 -15.38
CA TYR A 38 4.59 -6.56 -14.10
C TYR A 38 4.73 -7.98 -13.51
N THR A 39 5.65 -8.13 -12.57
CA THR A 39 5.74 -9.28 -11.66
C THR A 39 5.57 -8.80 -10.21
N VAL A 40 5.28 -9.73 -9.29
CA VAL A 40 5.21 -9.45 -7.86
C VAL A 40 6.29 -10.26 -7.17
N ASN A 41 7.20 -9.60 -6.45
CA ASN A 41 8.27 -10.30 -5.73
C ASN A 41 7.78 -10.88 -4.40
N GLN A 42 8.67 -11.63 -3.72
CA GLN A 42 8.34 -12.32 -2.45
C GLN A 42 7.93 -11.35 -1.33
N GLU A 43 8.35 -10.08 -1.43
CA GLU A 43 8.00 -9.05 -0.47
C GLU A 43 6.72 -8.27 -0.86
N GLY A 44 6.02 -8.68 -1.92
CA GLY A 44 4.81 -8.01 -2.39
C GLY A 44 5.07 -6.70 -3.16
N THR A 45 6.28 -6.48 -3.68
CA THR A 45 6.57 -5.35 -4.59
C THR A 45 6.15 -5.70 -6.01
N VAL A 46 5.41 -4.80 -6.64
CA VAL A 46 5.12 -4.82 -8.08
C VAL A 46 6.34 -4.33 -8.84
N GLU A 47 6.99 -5.19 -9.61
CA GLU A 47 8.15 -4.85 -10.45
C GLU A 47 7.72 -4.77 -11.92
N ILE A 48 7.95 -3.64 -12.57
CA ILE A 48 7.56 -3.41 -13.97
C ILE A 48 8.48 -4.15 -14.94
N LEU A 49 7.92 -5.03 -15.78
CA LEU A 49 8.70 -5.80 -16.74
C LEU A 49 9.24 -4.92 -17.87
N GLY A 50 10.41 -5.29 -18.41
CA GLY A 50 11.07 -4.55 -19.49
C GLY A 50 11.87 -3.33 -19.02
N GLN A 51 12.04 -3.15 -17.71
CA GLN A 51 12.85 -2.08 -17.12
C GLN A 51 13.98 -2.68 -16.27
N ASP A 52 15.10 -1.97 -16.15
CA ASP A 52 16.15 -2.35 -15.19
C ASP A 52 15.72 -1.97 -13.77
N ILE A 53 15.01 -2.88 -13.12
CA ILE A 53 14.43 -2.71 -11.78
C ILE A 53 15.45 -2.22 -10.76
N LYS A 54 16.73 -2.62 -10.88
CA LYS A 54 17.78 -2.21 -9.93
C LYS A 54 18.07 -0.71 -9.95
N THR A 55 17.79 -0.06 -11.07
CA THR A 55 18.01 1.39 -11.26
C THR A 55 16.74 2.22 -11.10
N LYS A 56 15.57 1.57 -11.06
CA LYS A 56 14.29 2.26 -11.01
C LYS A 56 13.88 2.59 -9.57
N PRO A 57 13.26 3.76 -9.37
CA PRO A 57 12.83 4.18 -8.05
C PRO A 57 11.69 3.30 -7.53
N MET A 58 11.57 3.28 -6.20
CA MET A 58 10.46 2.64 -5.51
C MET A 58 9.38 3.66 -5.16
N HIS A 59 8.15 3.30 -5.47
CA HIS A 59 6.95 4.10 -5.27
C HIS A 59 5.98 3.38 -4.33
N TRP A 60 5.40 4.14 -3.42
CA TRP A 60 4.27 3.72 -2.59
C TRP A 60 3.00 4.40 -3.11
N LEU A 61 2.10 3.61 -3.67
CA LEU A 61 0.83 4.09 -4.19
C LEU A 61 -0.24 3.88 -3.11
N TYR A 62 -0.83 4.97 -2.64
CA TYR A 62 -1.96 4.90 -1.73
C TYR A 62 -3.24 4.74 -2.55
N VAL A 63 -3.96 3.67 -2.27
CA VAL A 63 -5.15 3.27 -3.03
C VAL A 63 -6.31 2.97 -2.09
N GLN A 64 -7.51 3.24 -2.58
CA GLN A 64 -8.73 2.90 -1.87
C GLN A 64 -8.93 1.37 -1.89
N CYS A 65 -9.23 0.83 -0.72
CA CYS A 65 -9.49 -0.60 -0.51
C CYS A 65 -10.48 -0.76 0.64
N ASP A 66 -10.90 -2.00 0.93
CA ASP A 66 -11.77 -2.34 2.05
C ASP A 66 -11.00 -2.36 3.39
N HIS A 67 -10.31 -1.24 3.66
CA HIS A 67 -9.58 -0.98 4.91
C HIS A 67 -9.82 0.48 5.31
N TRP A 68 -10.15 0.72 6.58
CA TRP A 68 -10.60 2.02 7.09
C TRP A 68 -9.56 3.15 6.90
N SER A 69 -8.27 2.81 6.85
CA SER A 69 -7.17 3.75 6.62
C SER A 69 -6.63 3.71 5.18
N GLY A 70 -7.30 3.01 4.26
CA GLY A 70 -6.83 2.72 2.90
C GLY A 70 -5.68 1.72 2.85
N CYS A 71 -5.14 1.50 1.66
CA CYS A 71 -4.07 0.53 1.43
C CYS A 71 -2.89 1.14 0.69
N TYR A 72 -1.72 0.54 0.88
CA TYR A 72 -0.52 0.86 0.13
C TYR A 72 -0.16 -0.29 -0.81
N MET A 73 0.16 0.07 -2.05
CA MET A 73 0.77 -0.80 -3.04
C MET A 73 2.20 -0.34 -3.28
N ARG A 74 3.15 -1.27 -3.11
CA ARG A 74 4.56 -1.02 -3.39
C ARG A 74 4.86 -1.35 -4.85
N CYS A 75 5.44 -0.41 -5.59
CA CYS A 75 5.79 -0.61 -7.00
C CYS A 75 7.18 -0.06 -7.31
N GLN A 76 7.96 -0.81 -8.06
CA GLN A 76 9.31 -0.46 -8.49
C GLN A 76 9.36 -0.42 -10.03
N GLY A 77 9.72 0.75 -10.56
CA GLY A 77 9.61 1.03 -11.98
C GLY A 77 9.25 2.49 -12.26
N GLU A 78 8.95 2.80 -13.51
CA GLU A 78 8.45 4.13 -13.87
C GLU A 78 7.07 4.40 -13.26
N ILE A 79 6.91 5.60 -12.69
CA ILE A 79 5.70 6.03 -12.01
C ILE A 79 4.42 5.85 -12.85
N ASN A 80 4.47 6.14 -14.16
CA ASN A 80 3.31 5.99 -15.05
C ASN A 80 2.91 4.53 -15.24
N SER A 81 3.89 3.62 -15.30
CA SER A 81 3.64 2.18 -15.35
C SER A 81 3.03 1.68 -14.05
N CYS A 82 3.53 2.14 -12.89
CA CYS A 82 2.94 1.81 -11.59
C CYS A 82 1.49 2.29 -11.46
N LYS A 83 1.19 3.53 -11.89
CA LYS A 83 -0.18 4.06 -11.92
C LYS A 83 -1.09 3.24 -12.85
N LYS A 84 -0.55 2.75 -13.97
CA LYS A 84 -1.28 1.89 -14.90
C LYS A 84 -1.65 0.55 -14.25
N VAL A 85 -0.73 -0.09 -13.52
CA VAL A 85 -1.04 -1.34 -12.80
C VAL A 85 -2.20 -1.17 -11.81
N VAL A 86 -2.25 -0.05 -11.08
CA VAL A 86 -3.36 0.25 -10.15
C VAL A 86 -4.68 0.37 -10.91
N LYS A 87 -4.71 1.12 -12.02
CA LYS A 87 -5.90 1.30 -12.85
C LYS A 87 -6.38 -0.02 -13.47
N ASP A 88 -5.45 -0.79 -14.05
CA ASP A 88 -5.73 -2.08 -14.69
C ASP A 88 -6.24 -3.11 -13.66
N SER A 89 -5.88 -2.94 -12.38
CA SER A 89 -6.39 -3.75 -11.26
C SER A 89 -7.78 -3.33 -10.76
N GLY A 90 -8.38 -2.29 -11.33
CA GLY A 90 -9.65 -1.73 -10.87
C GLY A 90 -9.56 -1.02 -9.51
N LEU A 91 -8.36 -0.64 -9.08
CA LEU A 91 -8.13 0.08 -7.83
C LEU A 91 -8.15 1.60 -8.08
N GLN A 92 -8.65 2.36 -7.12
CA GLN A 92 -8.65 3.82 -7.19
C GLN A 92 -7.37 4.37 -6.54
N LEU A 93 -6.57 5.08 -7.32
CA LEU A 93 -5.37 5.76 -6.86
C LEU A 93 -5.72 7.12 -6.26
N ASP A 94 -5.32 7.36 -5.01
CA ASP A 94 -5.48 8.66 -4.34
C ASP A 94 -4.20 9.50 -4.48
N TYR A 95 -3.06 9.00 -3.99
CA TYR A 95 -1.77 9.71 -4.10
C TYR A 95 -0.59 8.74 -4.21
N VAL A 96 0.56 9.28 -4.59
CA VAL A 96 1.81 8.52 -4.67
C VAL A 96 2.89 9.18 -3.82
N VAL A 97 3.52 8.39 -2.97
CA VAL A 97 4.72 8.75 -2.22
C VAL A 97 5.91 8.09 -2.92
N SER A 98 6.84 8.90 -3.42
CA SER A 98 8.05 8.40 -4.08
C SER A 98 9.25 8.62 -3.18
N GLY A 99 10.00 7.57 -2.87
CA GLY A 99 11.33 7.71 -2.28
C GLY A 99 12.29 8.21 -3.35
N ARG A 100 13.15 9.16 -2.99
CA ARG A 100 14.22 9.65 -3.87
C ARG A 100 15.46 8.77 -3.70
#